data_AF-A0A929GQL5-F1
#
_entry.id   AF-A0A929GQL5-F1
#
_cell.length_a   1.000
_cell.length_b   1.000
_cell.length_c   1.000
_cell.angle_alpha   90.00
_cell.angle_beta   90.00
_cell.angle_gamma   90.00
#
_symmetry.space_group_name_H-M   'P 1'
#
loop_
_entity.id
_entity.type
_entity.pdbx_description
1 polymer ?
#
loop_
_entity_poly.entity_id
_entity_poly.type
_entity_poly.pdbx_seq_one_letter_code
_entity_poly.pdbx_strand_id
1 'polypeptide(L)'
;MDTLEVISEILNLNIDIEVLNFVELKSSKIVQDNIEINVSEKNLINKALEIRNKHHFPFWDSLCSTFINNKNYSVKLLSSVFHHNYNKAVISIPRILFTGVDQYLESNKKYAILSKVVCKNERIYHIPLIDFHCISNNVNASLAEDIVKILQIGPGYLLDSGESFHFIGSKLIDNSEFVPYLGKLLMYSPIIDKSWISHQLIEKSCALRITYKNNVLPKVIRDINF
;
A
#
# COMPACT_ATOMS: atom_id res chain seq x y z
N MET A 1 -11.96 2.54 -15.39
CA MET A 1 -12.04 1.63 -14.24
C MET A 1 -11.30 2.24 -13.05
N ASP A 2 -11.97 2.50 -11.91
CA ASP A 2 -11.32 2.75 -10.60
C ASP A 2 -11.19 1.46 -9.78
N THR A 3 -10.72 1.60 -8.54
CA THR A 3 -10.51 0.45 -7.66
C THR A 3 -11.80 -0.32 -7.37
N LEU A 4 -12.95 0.33 -7.15
CA LEU A 4 -14.17 -0.41 -6.85
C LEU A 4 -14.66 -1.21 -8.06
N GLU A 5 -14.54 -0.63 -9.25
CA GLU A 5 -14.83 -1.32 -10.51
C GLU A 5 -13.87 -2.52 -10.72
N VAL A 6 -12.55 -2.36 -10.45
CA VAL A 6 -11.57 -3.48 -10.49
C VAL A 6 -11.97 -4.61 -9.53
N ILE A 7 -12.37 -4.26 -8.31
CA ILE A 7 -12.77 -5.26 -7.30
C ILE A 7 -14.04 -6.00 -7.74
N SER A 8 -14.97 -5.32 -8.42
CA SER A 8 -16.13 -5.97 -9.03
C SER A 8 -15.71 -7.06 -10.04
N GLU A 9 -14.73 -6.76 -10.90
CA GLU A 9 -14.19 -7.74 -11.86
C GLU A 9 -13.49 -8.91 -11.15
N ILE A 10 -12.69 -8.64 -10.11
CA ILE A 10 -12.03 -9.68 -9.31
C ILE A 10 -13.06 -10.58 -8.61
N LEU A 11 -14.15 -10.02 -8.09
CA LEU A 11 -15.24 -10.80 -7.52
C LEU A 11 -15.87 -11.69 -8.58
N ASN A 12 -16.11 -11.20 -9.79
CA ASN A 12 -16.67 -12.01 -10.89
C ASN A 12 -15.75 -13.18 -11.27
N LEU A 13 -14.44 -12.98 -11.25
CA LEU A 13 -13.45 -14.04 -11.49
C LEU A 13 -13.33 -15.03 -10.32
N ASN A 14 -13.60 -14.57 -9.09
CA ASN A 14 -13.47 -15.35 -7.86
C ASN A 14 -14.82 -15.50 -7.16
N ILE A 15 -15.70 -16.32 -7.73
CA ILE A 15 -17.08 -16.55 -7.24
C ILE A 15 -17.16 -17.10 -5.82
N ASP A 16 -16.05 -17.60 -5.29
CA ASP A 16 -15.97 -18.16 -3.94
C ASP A 16 -15.73 -17.11 -2.86
N ILE A 17 -15.38 -15.87 -3.20
CA ILE A 17 -15.27 -14.78 -2.22
C ILE A 17 -16.66 -14.44 -1.67
N GLU A 18 -16.83 -14.53 -0.36
CA GLU A 18 -18.08 -14.22 0.36
C GLU A 18 -18.04 -12.86 1.05
N VAL A 19 -16.87 -12.43 1.53
CA VAL A 19 -16.71 -11.18 2.30
C VAL A 19 -15.42 -10.45 1.88
N LEU A 20 -15.55 -9.15 1.63
CA LEU A 20 -14.44 -8.22 1.48
C LEU A 20 -14.28 -7.38 2.74
N ASN A 21 -13.08 -6.86 2.96
CA ASN A 21 -12.77 -6.05 4.13
C ASN A 21 -12.21 -4.69 3.70
N PHE A 22 -12.66 -3.63 4.38
CA PHE A 22 -12.21 -2.26 4.18
C PHE A 22 -11.74 -1.69 5.52
N VAL A 23 -10.95 -0.63 5.46
CA VAL A 23 -10.52 0.12 6.65
C VAL A 23 -10.56 1.61 6.38
N GLU A 24 -10.98 2.37 7.38
CA GLU A 24 -10.87 3.83 7.37
C GLU A 24 -9.39 4.26 7.52
N LEU A 25 -8.89 5.01 6.54
CA LEU A 25 -7.56 5.59 6.57
C LEU A 25 -7.58 6.89 7.38
N LYS A 26 -6.82 6.90 8.48
CA LYS A 26 -6.55 8.15 9.22
C LYS A 26 -5.47 8.97 8.52
N SER A 27 -5.52 10.29 8.67
CA SER A 27 -4.42 11.14 8.25
C SER A 27 -3.15 10.74 9.00
N SER A 28 -2.12 10.36 8.26
CA SER A 28 -0.79 10.16 8.82
C SER A 28 -0.27 11.50 9.32
N LYS A 29 0.00 11.61 10.62
CA LYS A 29 0.76 12.72 11.18
C LYS A 29 2.21 12.63 10.72
N ILE A 30 2.82 13.76 10.36
CA ILE A 30 4.24 13.78 10.04
C ILE A 30 5.04 13.56 11.33
N VAL A 31 6.28 13.06 11.23
CA VAL A 31 7.08 12.73 12.43
C VAL A 31 7.26 13.95 13.35
N GLN A 32 7.31 15.15 12.78
CA GLN A 32 7.39 16.43 13.47
C GLN A 32 6.18 16.73 14.37
N ASP A 33 5.02 16.12 14.11
CA ASP A 33 3.81 16.30 14.91
C ASP A 33 3.76 15.35 16.13
N ASN A 34 4.62 14.34 16.15
CA ASN A 34 4.56 13.23 17.11
C ASN A 34 5.65 13.27 18.16
N ILE A 35 6.72 14.04 17.94
CA ILE A 35 7.85 14.16 18.85
C ILE A 35 8.40 15.59 18.86
N GLU A 36 8.89 16.04 20.00
CA GLU A 36 9.60 17.32 20.10
C GLU A 36 10.94 17.23 19.38
N ILE A 37 11.19 18.08 18.38
CA ILE A 37 12.37 18.04 17.51
C ILE A 37 13.36 19.13 17.91
N ASN A 38 14.61 18.76 18.21
CA ASN A 38 15.68 19.74 18.44
C ASN A 38 16.36 20.19 17.12
N VAL A 39 17.27 21.17 17.21
CA VAL A 39 17.94 21.75 16.02
C VAL A 39 18.74 20.70 15.23
N SER A 40 19.45 19.80 15.91
CA SER A 40 20.24 18.75 15.25
C SER A 40 19.35 17.75 14.51
N GLU A 41 18.23 17.37 15.12
CA GLU A 41 17.23 16.49 14.53
C GLU A 41 16.52 17.13 13.34
N LYS A 42 16.22 18.44 13.42
CA LYS A 42 15.69 19.20 12.29
C LYS A 42 16.64 19.18 11.10
N ASN A 43 17.96 19.25 11.33
CA ASN A 43 18.95 19.14 10.26
C ASN A 43 18.97 17.74 9.63
N LEU A 44 18.78 16.67 10.40
CA LEU A 44 18.66 15.30 9.88
C LEU A 44 17.40 15.14 9.02
N ILE A 45 16.27 15.67 9.49
CA ILE A 45 15.00 15.66 8.74
C ILE A 45 15.13 16.45 7.43
N ASN A 46 15.74 17.63 7.46
CA ASN A 46 15.93 18.43 6.25
C ASN A 46 16.80 17.71 5.22
N LYS A 47 17.92 17.09 5.65
CA LYS A 47 18.75 16.24 4.79
C LYS A 47 17.96 15.07 4.21
N ALA A 48 17.12 14.42 5.01
CA ALA A 48 16.25 13.34 4.54
C ALA A 48 15.26 13.83 3.48
N LEU A 49 14.66 15.01 3.66
CA LEU A 49 13.77 15.62 2.68
C LEU A 49 14.50 16.00 1.39
N GLU A 50 15.74 16.49 1.47
CA GLU A 50 16.59 16.75 0.30
C GLU A 50 16.86 15.46 -0.50
N ILE A 51 17.25 14.38 0.19
CA ILE A 51 17.47 13.06 -0.43
C ILE A 51 16.18 12.56 -1.09
N ARG A 52 15.06 12.61 -0.38
CA ARG A 52 13.75 12.22 -0.91
C ARG A 52 13.36 13.04 -2.14
N ASN A 53 13.53 14.35 -2.11
CA ASN A 53 13.15 15.20 -3.24
C ASN A 53 14.06 14.99 -4.45
N LYS A 54 15.34 14.67 -4.22
CA LYS A 54 16.32 14.42 -5.29
C LYS A 54 16.16 13.04 -5.92
N HIS A 55 15.85 12.02 -5.13
CA HIS A 55 15.89 10.61 -5.55
C HIS A 55 14.52 9.92 -5.53
N HIS A 56 13.48 10.60 -5.05
CA HIS A 56 12.13 10.06 -4.87
C HIS A 56 12.07 8.82 -3.97
N PHE A 57 12.99 8.71 -3.02
CA PHE A 57 12.98 7.63 -2.03
C PHE A 57 11.91 7.84 -0.95
N PRO A 58 11.39 6.75 -0.36
CA PRO A 58 10.56 6.86 0.83
C PRO A 58 11.23 7.68 1.93
N PHE A 59 10.43 8.39 2.73
CA PHE A 59 10.94 9.27 3.78
C PHE A 59 11.81 8.52 4.78
N TRP A 60 11.38 7.34 5.24
CA TRP A 60 12.13 6.56 6.23
C TRP A 60 13.43 5.98 5.67
N ASP A 61 13.48 5.63 4.39
CA ASP A 61 14.73 5.26 3.70
C ASP A 61 15.70 6.43 3.68
N SER A 62 15.21 7.59 3.27
CA SER A 62 15.98 8.82 3.22
C SER A 62 16.50 9.20 4.60
N LEU A 63 15.66 9.12 5.65
CA LEU A 63 16.05 9.43 7.03
C LEU A 63 17.09 8.44 7.56
N CYS A 64 16.87 7.14 7.42
CA CYS A 64 17.82 6.12 7.86
C CYS A 64 19.18 6.29 7.20
N SER A 65 19.22 6.68 5.92
CA SER A 65 20.47 6.94 5.22
C SER A 65 21.30 8.06 5.87
N THR A 66 20.65 9.05 6.50
CA THR A 66 21.35 10.14 7.21
C THR A 66 22.03 9.69 8.51
N PHE A 67 21.69 8.51 9.02
CA PHE A 67 22.26 7.94 10.24
C PHE A 67 23.51 7.10 9.97
N ILE A 68 23.65 6.55 8.77
CA ILE A 68 24.79 5.70 8.39
C ILE A 68 26.08 6.52 8.47
N ASN A 69 27.08 6.02 9.20
CA ASN A 69 28.37 6.68 9.44
C ASN A 69 28.28 8.08 10.07
N ASN A 70 27.14 8.43 10.68
CA ASN A 70 26.93 9.73 11.32
C ASN A 70 26.99 9.58 12.84
N LYS A 71 28.01 10.14 13.49
CA LYS A 71 28.15 10.11 14.96
C LYS A 71 27.07 10.90 15.70
N ASN A 72 26.36 11.78 15.01
CA ASN A 72 25.30 12.64 15.55
C ASN A 72 23.90 12.15 15.14
N TYR A 73 23.71 10.84 14.95
CA TYR A 73 22.38 10.27 14.72
C TYR A 73 21.47 10.48 15.95
N SER A 74 20.15 10.50 15.74
CA SER A 74 19.18 10.61 16.83
C SER A 74 18.51 9.26 17.09
N VAL A 75 18.71 8.72 18.29
CA VAL A 75 18.02 7.51 18.78
C VAL A 75 16.51 7.74 18.81
N LYS A 76 16.05 8.95 19.15
CA LYS A 76 14.63 9.31 19.16
C LYS A 76 14.02 9.22 17.76
N LEU A 77 14.68 9.81 16.76
CA LEU A 77 14.24 9.67 15.36
C LEU A 77 14.30 8.22 14.88
N LEU A 78 15.36 7.47 15.24
CA LEU A 78 15.46 6.06 14.91
C LEU A 78 14.30 5.23 15.48
N SER A 79 13.92 5.49 16.74
CA SER A 79 12.79 4.80 17.38
C SER A 79 11.44 5.11 16.71
N SER A 80 11.30 6.30 16.11
CA SER A 80 10.07 6.70 15.44
C SER A 80 9.78 5.94 14.14
N VAL A 81 10.76 5.23 13.59
CA VAL A 81 10.60 4.36 12.40
C VAL A 81 9.57 3.25 12.66
N PHE A 82 9.41 2.80 13.91
CA PHE A 82 8.42 1.79 14.29
C PHE A 82 7.00 2.34 14.45
N HIS A 83 6.79 3.64 14.23
CA HIS A 83 5.46 4.22 14.39
C HIS A 83 4.50 3.63 13.35
N HIS A 84 3.54 2.85 13.84
CA HIS A 84 2.51 2.21 13.03
C HIS A 84 1.13 2.72 13.43
N ASN A 85 0.36 3.18 12.44
CA ASN A 85 -1.04 3.54 12.64
C ASN A 85 -1.87 2.27 12.43
N TYR A 86 -2.12 1.54 13.52
CA TYR A 86 -2.96 0.34 13.48
C TYR A 86 -4.32 0.61 12.82
N ASN A 87 -4.74 -0.33 11.99
CA ASN A 87 -6.07 -0.35 11.41
C ASN A 87 -7.11 -0.42 12.53
N LYS A 88 -7.88 0.65 12.72
CA LYS A 88 -8.99 0.67 13.69
C LYS A 88 -10.30 0.62 12.91
N ALA A 89 -11.12 -0.37 13.22
CA ALA A 89 -12.43 -0.68 12.61
C ALA A 89 -12.33 -1.20 11.16
N VAL A 90 -12.28 -2.54 11.03
CA VAL A 90 -12.48 -3.22 9.75
C VAL A 90 -13.98 -3.22 9.44
N ILE A 91 -14.33 -2.79 8.22
CA ILE A 91 -15.68 -2.84 7.68
C ILE A 91 -15.75 -4.06 6.76
N SER A 92 -16.46 -5.10 7.20
CA SER A 92 -16.65 -6.32 6.42
C SER A 92 -17.94 -6.21 5.60
N ILE A 93 -17.83 -6.36 4.28
CA ILE A 93 -18.93 -6.23 3.34
C ILE A 93 -19.13 -7.56 2.62
N PRO A 94 -20.29 -8.22 2.80
CA PRO A 94 -20.65 -9.40 2.02
C PRO A 94 -20.64 -9.12 0.52
N ARG A 95 -20.18 -10.07 -0.29
CA ARG A 95 -20.13 -9.99 -1.77
C ARG A 95 -21.47 -9.52 -2.35
N ILE A 96 -22.58 -10.04 -1.85
CA ILE A 96 -23.93 -9.72 -2.34
C ILE A 96 -24.31 -8.24 -2.16
N LEU A 97 -23.65 -7.53 -1.23
CA LEU A 97 -23.89 -6.12 -0.95
C LEU A 97 -22.87 -5.21 -1.65
N PHE A 98 -21.90 -5.77 -2.39
CA PHE A 98 -20.82 -4.98 -2.98
C PHE A 98 -21.30 -3.99 -4.05
N THR A 99 -22.39 -4.28 -4.76
CA THR A 99 -23.01 -3.33 -5.72
C THR A 99 -23.50 -2.04 -5.04
N GLY A 100 -23.74 -2.07 -3.73
CA GLY A 100 -24.11 -0.91 -2.91
C GLY A 100 -23.02 -0.48 -1.93
N VAL A 101 -21.75 -0.81 -2.21
CA VAL A 101 -20.61 -0.57 -1.29
C VAL A 101 -20.54 0.88 -0.78
N ASP A 102 -20.89 1.86 -1.61
CA ASP A 102 -20.87 3.28 -1.24
C ASP A 102 -21.80 3.63 -0.06
N GLN A 103 -22.85 2.83 0.19
CA GLN A 103 -23.74 3.02 1.34
C GLN A 103 -23.06 2.68 2.68
N TYR A 104 -21.98 1.89 2.62
CA TYR A 104 -21.20 1.46 3.78
C TYR A 104 -19.95 2.32 4.00
N LEU A 105 -19.59 3.15 3.01
CA LEU A 105 -18.39 3.97 3.02
C LEU A 105 -18.77 5.46 3.04
N GLU A 106 -18.68 6.10 4.20
CA GLU A 106 -19.01 7.52 4.34
C GLU A 106 -18.18 8.41 3.37
N SER A 107 -18.85 9.24 2.57
CA SER A 107 -18.23 10.01 1.48
C SER A 107 -17.17 11.04 1.91
N ASN A 108 -17.19 11.46 3.18
CA ASN A 108 -16.22 12.41 3.76
C ASN A 108 -14.98 11.72 4.36
N LYS A 109 -14.94 10.38 4.40
CA LYS A 109 -13.84 9.59 4.93
C LYS A 109 -12.97 9.03 3.83
N LYS A 110 -11.77 8.58 4.22
CA LYS A 110 -10.83 7.91 3.33
C LYS A 110 -10.84 6.43 3.65
N TYR A 111 -10.83 5.60 2.63
CA TYR A 111 -10.85 4.15 2.81
C TYR A 111 -9.73 3.47 2.02
N ALA A 112 -9.30 2.33 2.54
CA ALA A 112 -8.53 1.34 1.82
C ALA A 112 -9.28 0.01 1.79
N ILE A 113 -9.10 -0.74 0.72
CA ILE A 113 -9.48 -2.15 0.68
C ILE A 113 -8.36 -2.99 1.27
N LEU A 114 -8.73 -4.00 2.05
CA LEU A 114 -7.81 -4.98 2.58
C LEU A 114 -7.70 -6.18 1.64
N SER A 115 -6.50 -6.71 1.46
CA SER A 115 -6.26 -7.92 0.66
C SER A 115 -7.02 -9.14 1.18
N LYS A 116 -7.19 -9.24 2.51
CA LYS A 116 -7.77 -10.39 3.16
C LYS A 116 -9.25 -10.50 2.82
N VAL A 117 -9.63 -11.61 2.22
CA VAL A 117 -11.01 -11.96 1.89
C VAL A 117 -11.41 -13.28 2.57
N VAL A 118 -12.69 -13.41 2.88
CA VAL A 118 -13.26 -14.69 3.34
C VAL A 118 -13.96 -15.33 2.16
N CYS A 119 -13.57 -16.55 1.85
CA CYS A 119 -14.17 -17.37 0.82
C CYS A 119 -15.08 -18.44 1.46
N LYS A 120 -15.87 -19.12 0.62
CA LYS A 120 -16.71 -20.27 1.00
C LYS A 120 -15.96 -21.25 1.90
N ASN A 121 -16.71 -21.86 2.83
CA ASN A 121 -16.17 -22.73 3.88
C ASN A 121 -15.19 -22.00 4.82
N GLU A 122 -15.37 -20.69 5.01
CA GLU A 122 -14.59 -19.85 5.93
C GLU A 122 -13.08 -19.80 5.63
N ARG A 123 -12.69 -20.16 4.40
CA ARG A 123 -11.28 -20.13 4.00
C ARG A 123 -10.83 -18.70 3.79
N ILE A 124 -9.64 -18.38 4.30
CA ILE A 124 -9.03 -17.06 4.17
C ILE A 124 -8.05 -17.08 3.01
N TYR A 125 -8.21 -16.13 2.11
CA TYR A 125 -7.30 -15.85 1.01
C TYR A 125 -6.95 -14.37 0.98
N HIS A 126 -5.96 -14.03 0.16
CA HIS A 126 -5.54 -12.66 -0.10
C HIS A 126 -5.62 -12.34 -1.58
N ILE A 127 -6.20 -11.20 -1.89
CA ILE A 127 -6.03 -10.52 -3.18
C ILE A 127 -4.60 -9.95 -3.18
N PRO A 128 -3.73 -10.29 -4.16
CA PRO A 128 -2.41 -9.68 -4.25
C PRO A 128 -2.53 -8.17 -4.47
N LEU A 129 -1.97 -7.38 -3.54
CA LEU A 129 -1.97 -5.92 -3.61
C LEU A 129 -0.52 -5.44 -3.52
N ILE A 130 -0.14 -4.44 -4.33
CA ILE A 130 1.18 -3.78 -4.26
C ILE A 130 1.00 -2.26 -4.26
N ASP A 131 1.66 -1.57 -3.34
CA ASP A 131 1.84 -0.11 -3.36
C ASP A 131 3.26 0.22 -3.85
N PHE A 132 3.36 0.64 -5.12
CA PHE A 132 4.63 1.09 -5.68
C PHE A 132 4.98 2.47 -5.12
N HIS A 133 6.26 2.80 -5.02
CA HIS A 133 6.78 4.10 -4.59
C HIS A 133 7.61 4.76 -5.69
N CYS A 134 6.99 4.96 -6.86
CA CYS A 134 7.62 5.64 -7.98
C CYS A 134 6.64 6.67 -8.58
N ILE A 135 7.18 7.78 -9.07
CA ILE A 135 6.38 8.87 -9.64
C ILE A 135 5.52 8.33 -10.78
N SER A 136 4.26 8.76 -10.85
CA SER A 136 3.41 8.41 -11.97
C SER A 136 3.93 9.00 -13.29
N ASN A 137 4.41 8.12 -14.16
CA ASN A 137 4.73 8.37 -15.56
C ASN A 137 4.81 7.03 -16.33
N ASN A 138 4.84 7.09 -17.66
CA ASN A 138 4.83 5.88 -18.50
C ASN A 138 6.04 4.96 -18.30
N VAL A 139 7.23 5.51 -18.00
CA VAL A 139 8.45 4.73 -17.77
C VAL A 139 8.31 3.90 -16.49
N ASN A 140 7.86 4.54 -15.40
CA ASN A 140 7.67 3.89 -14.12
C ASN A 140 6.47 2.92 -14.13
N ALA A 141 5.44 3.20 -14.93
CA ALA A 141 4.35 2.24 -15.15
C ALA A 141 4.85 0.96 -15.83
N SER A 142 5.78 1.07 -16.79
CA SER A 142 6.43 -0.10 -17.39
C SER A 142 7.32 -0.85 -16.41
N LEU A 143 8.07 -0.12 -15.60
CA LEU A 143 8.85 -0.73 -14.51
C LEU A 143 7.96 -1.52 -13.53
N ALA A 144 6.82 -0.95 -13.13
CA ALA A 144 5.86 -1.62 -12.24
C ALA A 144 5.26 -2.88 -12.89
N GLU A 145 4.89 -2.81 -14.16
CA GLU A 145 4.38 -3.95 -14.93
C GLU A 145 5.45 -5.07 -15.06
N ASP A 146 6.70 -4.71 -15.37
CA ASP A 146 7.79 -5.68 -15.48
C ASP A 146 8.04 -6.39 -14.14
N ILE A 147 7.99 -5.67 -13.02
CA ILE A 147 8.09 -6.25 -11.68
C ILE A 147 6.95 -7.25 -11.44
N VAL A 148 5.71 -6.88 -11.75
CA VAL A 148 4.55 -7.79 -11.64
C VAL A 148 4.76 -9.05 -12.47
N LYS A 149 5.27 -8.91 -13.70
CA LYS A 149 5.57 -10.03 -14.60
C LYS A 149 6.67 -10.94 -14.07
N ILE A 150 7.78 -10.37 -13.58
CA ILE A 150 8.90 -11.12 -12.98
C ILE A 150 8.46 -11.88 -11.73
N LEU A 151 7.58 -11.28 -10.91
CA LEU A 151 7.05 -11.92 -9.70
C LEU A 151 6.10 -13.09 -10.01
N GLN A 152 5.59 -13.19 -11.23
CA GLN A 152 4.66 -14.24 -11.69
C GLN A 152 3.41 -14.36 -10.80
N ILE A 153 2.89 -13.23 -10.32
CA ILE A 153 1.77 -13.18 -9.38
C ILE A 153 0.40 -13.34 -10.06
N GLY A 154 0.39 -13.52 -11.39
CA GLY A 154 -0.81 -13.69 -12.20
C GLY A 154 -1.41 -12.35 -12.67
N PRO A 155 -2.47 -12.42 -13.48
CA PRO A 155 -3.06 -11.25 -14.12
C PRO A 155 -3.65 -10.26 -13.12
N GLY A 156 -3.86 -9.03 -13.55
CA GLY A 156 -4.44 -7.98 -12.71
C GLY A 156 -4.31 -6.60 -13.31
N TYR A 157 -4.56 -5.58 -12.49
CA TYR A 157 -4.67 -4.20 -12.95
C TYR A 157 -3.63 -3.32 -12.29
N LEU A 158 -2.99 -2.47 -13.09
CA LEU A 158 -2.15 -1.38 -12.60
C LEU A 158 -2.97 -0.09 -12.63
N LEU A 159 -3.05 0.59 -11.50
CA LEU A 159 -3.76 1.84 -11.32
C LEU A 159 -2.78 2.96 -11.00
N ASP A 160 -3.00 4.13 -11.59
CA ASP A 160 -2.36 5.37 -11.18
C ASP A 160 -3.12 5.98 -10.00
N SER A 161 -2.43 6.19 -8.87
CA SER A 161 -2.98 6.76 -7.63
C SER A 161 -2.70 8.28 -7.50
N GLY A 162 -2.02 8.88 -8.48
CA GLY A 162 -1.60 10.28 -8.57
C GLY A 162 -0.14 10.51 -8.20
N GLU A 163 0.30 9.95 -7.07
CA GLU A 163 1.70 10.07 -6.61
C GLU A 163 2.48 8.76 -6.80
N SER A 164 1.78 7.67 -7.08
CA SER A 164 2.32 6.33 -7.17
C SER A 164 1.43 5.39 -8.00
N PHE A 165 1.80 4.12 -8.08
CA PHE A 165 0.97 3.08 -8.69
C PHE A 165 0.49 2.06 -7.65
N HIS A 166 -0.72 1.57 -7.88
CA HIS A 166 -1.28 0.41 -7.18
C HIS A 166 -1.38 -0.75 -8.17
N PHE A 167 -1.01 -1.95 -7.75
CA PHE A 167 -1.38 -3.18 -8.46
C PHE A 167 -2.39 -3.99 -7.65
N ILE A 168 -3.38 -4.53 -8.35
CA ILE A 168 -4.40 -5.42 -7.79
C ILE A 168 -4.49 -6.67 -8.67
N GLY A 169 -4.05 -7.81 -8.13
CA GLY A 169 -4.05 -9.10 -8.80
C GLY A 169 -5.42 -9.79 -8.74
N SER A 170 -5.75 -10.57 -9.76
CA SER A 170 -7.01 -11.33 -9.83
C SER A 170 -6.89 -12.78 -9.35
N LYS A 171 -5.65 -13.32 -9.24
CA LYS A 171 -5.39 -14.65 -8.69
C LYS A 171 -5.16 -14.57 -7.19
N LEU A 172 -6.05 -15.19 -6.40
CA LEU A 172 -5.92 -15.25 -4.95
C LEU A 172 -4.71 -16.08 -4.52
N ILE A 173 -4.09 -15.67 -3.41
CA ILE A 173 -3.03 -16.41 -2.72
C ILE A 173 -3.50 -16.79 -1.31
N ASP A 174 -3.04 -17.92 -0.79
CA ASP A 174 -3.41 -18.34 0.57
C ASP A 174 -2.50 -17.73 1.65
N ASN A 175 -2.83 -18.01 2.92
CA ASN A 175 -2.06 -17.53 4.07
C ASN A 175 -0.60 -18.05 4.09
N SER A 176 -0.34 -19.23 3.51
CA SER A 176 1.01 -19.81 3.44
C SER A 176 1.88 -19.10 2.40
N GLU A 177 1.25 -18.56 1.35
CA GLU A 177 1.90 -17.79 0.28
C GLU A 177 2.07 -16.31 0.63
N PHE A 178 1.25 -15.76 1.52
CA PHE A 178 1.21 -14.32 1.83
C PHE A 178 2.56 -13.75 2.33
N VAL A 179 3.21 -14.41 3.28
CA VAL A 179 4.51 -13.95 3.82
C VAL A 179 5.63 -14.08 2.78
N PRO A 180 5.80 -15.23 2.09
CA PRO A 180 6.73 -15.34 0.97
C PRO A 180 6.49 -14.28 -0.13
N TYR A 181 5.23 -13.97 -0.44
CA TYR A 181 4.86 -12.93 -1.39
C TYR A 181 5.40 -11.55 -0.96
N LEU A 182 5.09 -11.10 0.26
CA LEU A 182 5.60 -9.84 0.80
C LEU A 182 7.14 -9.82 0.91
N GLY A 183 7.76 -10.96 1.24
CA GLY A 183 9.21 -11.10 1.26
C GLY A 183 9.86 -10.89 -0.11
N LYS A 184 9.23 -11.36 -1.19
CA LYS A 184 9.68 -11.08 -2.56
C LYS A 184 9.52 -9.60 -2.91
N LEU A 185 8.41 -8.96 -2.54
CA LEU A 185 8.21 -7.52 -2.77
C LEU A 185 9.30 -6.68 -2.12
N LEU A 186 9.79 -7.09 -0.94
CA LEU A 186 10.82 -6.36 -0.19
C LEU A 186 12.13 -6.25 -0.98
N MET A 187 12.44 -7.21 -1.84
CA MET A 187 13.64 -7.21 -2.69
C MET A 187 13.63 -6.10 -3.74
N TYR A 188 12.48 -5.48 -4.00
CA TYR A 188 12.33 -4.38 -4.96
C TYR A 188 12.34 -2.99 -4.30
N SER A 189 12.66 -2.88 -3.01
CA SER A 189 12.85 -1.58 -2.37
C SER A 189 14.03 -0.83 -3.02
N PRO A 190 13.93 0.50 -3.31
CA PRO A 190 12.87 1.42 -2.90
C PRO A 190 11.74 1.61 -3.93
N ILE A 191 11.68 0.81 -4.99
CA ILE A 191 10.58 0.88 -5.99
C ILE A 191 9.25 0.47 -5.37
N ILE A 192 9.27 -0.42 -4.39
CA ILE A 192 8.13 -0.73 -3.49
C ILE A 192 8.49 -0.23 -2.08
N ASP A 193 7.56 0.43 -1.41
CA ASP A 193 7.82 1.02 -0.08
C ASP A 193 8.00 -0.08 0.98
N LYS A 194 9.21 -0.18 1.55
CA LYS A 194 9.53 -1.17 2.60
C LYS A 194 8.71 -0.97 3.87
N SER A 195 8.34 0.28 4.17
CA SER A 195 7.55 0.64 5.35
C SER A 195 6.13 0.13 5.15
N TRP A 196 5.57 0.32 3.95
CA TRP A 196 4.29 -0.28 3.57
C TRP A 196 4.33 -1.81 3.74
N ILE A 197 5.35 -2.50 3.18
CA ILE A 197 5.50 -3.97 3.33
C ILE A 197 5.55 -4.37 4.81
N SER A 198 6.34 -3.67 5.62
CA SER A 198 6.49 -3.93 7.05
C SER A 198 5.17 -3.81 7.79
N HIS A 199 4.38 -2.77 7.49
CA HIS A 199 3.03 -2.61 8.04
C HIS A 199 2.09 -3.74 7.61
N GLN A 200 2.15 -4.21 6.36
CA GLN A 200 1.29 -5.30 5.88
C GLN A 200 1.64 -6.63 6.55
N LEU A 201 2.92 -6.88 6.84
CA LEU A 201 3.37 -8.04 7.62
C LEU A 201 2.83 -8.02 9.05
N ILE A 202 2.85 -6.84 9.70
CA ILE A 202 2.30 -6.66 11.06
C ILE A 202 0.78 -6.88 11.07
N GLU A 203 0.07 -6.29 10.09
CA GLU A 203 -1.39 -6.35 9.97
C GLU A 203 -1.91 -7.69 9.43
N LYS A 204 -1.01 -8.52 8.88
CA LYS A 204 -1.35 -9.78 8.19
C LYS A 204 -2.41 -9.57 7.08
N SER A 205 -2.37 -8.41 6.44
CA SER A 205 -3.19 -8.05 5.29
C SER A 205 -2.61 -6.80 4.65
N CYS A 206 -2.51 -6.79 3.32
CA CYS A 206 -2.23 -5.58 2.57
C CYS A 206 -3.43 -4.62 2.58
N ALA A 207 -3.17 -3.33 2.41
CA ALA A 207 -4.18 -2.29 2.25
C ALA A 207 -3.81 -1.33 1.10
N LEU A 208 -4.78 -1.01 0.24
CA LEU A 208 -4.63 0.01 -0.81
C LEU A 208 -5.79 0.99 -0.80
N ARG A 209 -5.46 2.28 -0.92
CA ARG A 209 -6.44 3.38 -0.95
C ARG A 209 -7.41 3.18 -2.11
N ILE A 210 -8.70 3.38 -1.85
CA ILE A 210 -9.77 3.34 -2.85
C ILE A 210 -10.47 4.69 -3.04
N THR A 211 -10.26 5.64 -2.12
CA THR A 211 -10.88 6.98 -2.15
C THR A 211 -9.94 8.05 -2.71
N TYR A 212 -10.45 9.27 -2.84
CA TYR A 212 -9.66 10.44 -3.24
C TYR A 212 -8.52 10.77 -2.25
N LYS A 213 -7.35 11.13 -2.79
CA LYS A 213 -6.26 11.84 -2.09
C LYS A 213 -5.79 12.96 -3.01
N ASN A 214 -5.69 14.19 -2.52
CA ASN A 214 -5.29 15.36 -3.32
C ASN A 214 -6.10 15.48 -4.63
N ASN A 215 -7.41 15.27 -4.56
CA ASN A 215 -8.33 15.26 -5.71
C ASN A 215 -8.06 14.17 -6.78
N VAL A 216 -7.26 13.15 -6.46
CA VAL A 216 -7.00 12.00 -7.34
C VAL A 216 -7.61 10.72 -6.79
N LEU A 217 -8.47 10.09 -7.60
CA LEU A 217 -8.98 8.73 -7.38
C LEU A 217 -8.09 7.74 -8.14
N PRO A 218 -7.73 6.57 -7.58
CA PRO A 218 -6.97 5.59 -8.33
C PRO A 218 -7.73 5.12 -9.58
N LYS A 219 -7.07 5.15 -10.75
CA LYS A 219 -7.66 4.73 -12.03
C LYS A 219 -6.74 3.76 -12.76
N VAL A 220 -7.32 2.72 -13.34
CA VAL A 220 -6.60 1.74 -14.15
C VAL A 220 -5.94 2.43 -15.34
N ILE A 221 -4.64 2.16 -15.50
CA ILE A 221 -3.83 2.60 -16.62
C ILE A 221 -3.34 1.44 -17.48
N ARG A 222 -3.28 0.22 -16.92
CA ARG A 222 -2.90 -1.01 -17.65
C ARG A 222 -3.65 -2.21 -17.11
N ASP A 223 -4.03 -3.08 -18.03
CA ASP A 223 -4.45 -4.46 -17.75
C ASP A 223 -3.24 -5.37 -18.03
N ILE A 224 -2.79 -6.08 -17.00
CA ILE A 224 -1.60 -6.94 -17.04
C ILE A 224 -2.07 -8.37 -17.22
N ASN A 225 -1.84 -8.89 -18.42
CA ASN A 225 -2.10 -10.27 -18.81
C ASN A 225 -0.78 -11.06 -18.96
N PHE A 226 -0.86 -12.38 -18.81
CA PHE A 226 0.28 -13.32 -18.86
C PHE A 226 0.09 -14.35 -19.96
#